data_AF-J2WBV7-F1
#
_entry.id   AF-J2WBV7-F1
#
_cell.length_a   1.000
_cell.length_b   1.000
_cell.length_c   1.000
_cell.angle_alpha   90.00
_cell.angle_beta   90.00
_cell.angle_gamma   90.00
#
_symmetry.space_group_name_H-M   'P 1'
#
loop_
_entity.id
_entity.type
_entity.pdbx_description
1 polymer ?
#
loop_
_entity_poly.entity_id
_entity_poly.type
_entity_poly.pdbx_seq_one_letter_code
_entity_poly.pdbx_strand_id
1 'polypeptide(L)'
;MALSERDELEETALPAVIVRRSDLPVPLAHPARSFFGGLPKLPPQLEWPTAEVRANETLETVALTFVAQIDLTDVPGSGWSPLPKRGTLYFFCSSVFVGEGRPPCRVLYSTADGGAYPDRAPPPNLMPLAGTDGDAQVKWLDPALDFHSRVEFKYPLSFRPFRDFYFRDDAVGGELMIEELRRALGPGEPPESDLLQFRSAAKYEKDADWPFNWLLITYVVRSVLAHVLRDQRLGYYGKPLADEAAVELRRLHAGAIGWIERCRALTPMDDVDPDTKQAFRSWWLDVVQAYEKMKGQVRTYDTELAADLGNAINHTIRCMATEAVDASEDAPFSYVTNLARQNHWKTPTVDDGRRRHFRTALHQMMGYGSGPQDATEEHLEDMLLLQIQGDLAFLNWHSDVGGVLHFWIDRDALDQRDFSKAVATYECD
;
A
#
# COMPACT_ATOMS: atom_id res chain seq x y z
N MET A 1 -43.02 4.95 22.39
CA MET A 1 -42.24 3.70 22.47
C MET A 1 -40.79 4.11 22.32
N ALA A 2 -39.87 3.53 23.09
CA ALA A 2 -38.44 3.73 22.85
C ALA A 2 -38.10 3.19 21.45
N LEU A 3 -37.26 3.88 20.70
CA LEU A 3 -36.73 3.39 19.43
C LEU A 3 -35.89 2.13 19.71
N SER A 4 -35.86 1.19 18.77
CA SER A 4 -34.92 0.08 18.89
C SER A 4 -33.50 0.58 18.61
N GLU A 5 -32.47 -0.11 19.11
CA GLU A 5 -31.06 0.21 18.80
C GLU A 5 -30.79 0.30 17.29
N ARG A 6 -31.44 -0.58 16.50
CA ARG A 6 -31.38 -0.52 15.04
C ARG A 6 -31.96 0.78 14.51
N ASP A 7 -33.12 1.21 15.02
CA ASP A 7 -33.75 2.46 14.58
C ASP A 7 -32.89 3.67 14.94
N GLU A 8 -32.27 3.68 16.12
CA GLU A 8 -31.36 4.76 16.56
C GLU A 8 -30.12 4.87 15.66
N LEU A 9 -29.50 3.74 15.31
CA LEU A 9 -28.38 3.70 14.36
C LEU A 9 -28.82 4.13 12.95
N GLU A 10 -30.00 3.69 12.49
CA GLU A 10 -30.53 4.10 11.20
C GLU A 10 -30.90 5.60 11.16
N GLU A 11 -31.34 6.22 12.25
CA GLU A 11 -31.62 7.66 12.32
C GLU A 11 -30.34 8.51 12.28
N THR A 12 -29.25 8.00 12.83
CA THR A 12 -27.97 8.72 12.93
C THR A 12 -27.02 8.46 11.76
N ALA A 13 -27.29 7.46 10.92
CA ALA A 13 -26.39 7.09 9.83
C ALA A 13 -26.07 8.27 8.88
N LEU A 14 -24.78 8.43 8.58
CA LEU A 14 -24.29 9.48 7.70
C LEU A 14 -24.14 8.99 6.26
N PRO A 15 -24.38 9.86 5.25
CA PRO A 15 -24.06 9.53 3.89
C PRO A 15 -22.53 9.52 3.70
N ALA A 16 -22.03 8.49 3.01
CA ALA A 16 -20.62 8.26 2.79
C ALA A 16 -20.37 7.70 1.38
N VAL A 17 -19.10 7.58 1.01
CA VAL A 17 -18.69 7.05 -0.29
C VAL A 17 -17.57 6.03 -0.10
N ILE A 18 -17.79 4.81 -0.59
CA ILE A 18 -16.71 3.82 -0.73
C ILE A 18 -15.84 4.22 -1.91
N VAL A 19 -14.53 4.21 -1.68
CA VAL A 19 -13.51 4.47 -2.68
C VAL A 19 -12.89 3.14 -3.08
N ARG A 20 -13.01 2.76 -4.35
CA ARG A 20 -12.41 1.52 -4.88
C ARG A 20 -11.37 1.88 -5.91
N ARG A 21 -10.18 1.31 -5.75
CA ARG A 21 -9.15 1.36 -6.77
C ARG A 21 -9.33 0.25 -7.82
N SER A 22 -8.65 0.38 -8.96
CA SER A 22 -8.47 -0.69 -9.92
C SER A 22 -7.64 -1.85 -9.34
N ASP A 23 -7.77 -3.03 -9.95
CA ASP A 23 -7.11 -4.22 -9.43
C ASP A 23 -5.60 -4.21 -9.61
N LEU A 24 -5.18 -3.76 -10.79
CA LEU A 24 -3.79 -3.53 -11.15
C LEU A 24 -3.55 -2.03 -11.32
N PRO A 25 -2.30 -1.59 -11.17
CA PRO A 25 -1.94 -0.23 -11.54
C PRO A 25 -1.98 -0.06 -13.06
N VAL A 26 -1.97 1.19 -13.49
CA VAL A 26 -1.98 1.57 -14.90
C VAL A 26 -0.76 2.44 -15.22
N PRO A 27 -0.37 2.57 -16.50
CA PRO A 27 0.68 3.50 -16.91
C PRO A 27 0.41 4.92 -16.42
N LEU A 28 1.47 5.70 -16.11
CA LEU A 28 1.31 7.08 -15.63
C LEU A 28 0.44 7.94 -16.58
N ALA A 29 0.62 7.76 -17.88
CA ALA A 29 -0.13 8.45 -18.93
C ALA A 29 -1.64 8.12 -18.98
N HIS A 30 -2.13 7.14 -18.22
CA HIS A 30 -3.54 6.76 -18.20
C HIS A 30 -4.46 7.96 -17.88
N PRO A 31 -5.61 8.11 -18.58
CA PRO A 31 -6.44 9.32 -18.52
C PRO A 31 -7.27 9.50 -17.24
N ALA A 32 -7.18 8.57 -16.28
CA ALA A 32 -7.90 8.65 -15.01
C ALA A 32 -7.67 10.01 -14.32
N ARG A 33 -8.75 10.60 -13.82
CA ARG A 33 -8.77 11.91 -13.14
C ARG A 33 -8.75 11.78 -11.62
N SER A 34 -9.29 10.67 -11.12
CA SER A 34 -9.22 10.25 -9.73
C SER A 34 -8.39 8.99 -9.63
N PHE A 35 -7.34 9.00 -8.82
CA PHE A 35 -6.40 7.88 -8.67
C PHE A 35 -5.65 7.97 -7.35
N PHE A 36 -5.23 6.82 -6.85
CA PHE A 36 -4.19 6.72 -5.83
C PHE A 36 -2.80 6.59 -6.44
N GLY A 37 -1.77 7.04 -5.72
CA GLY A 37 -0.37 6.95 -6.11
C GLY A 37 -0.05 7.58 -7.47
N GLY A 38 1.07 7.22 -8.08
CA GLY A 38 1.51 7.82 -9.34
C GLY A 38 1.97 9.27 -9.17
N LEU A 39 1.83 10.06 -10.25
CA LEU A 39 2.20 11.48 -10.25
C LEU A 39 0.94 12.35 -10.30
N PRO A 40 0.84 13.40 -9.46
CA PRO A 40 -0.30 14.29 -9.49
C PRO A 40 -0.30 15.16 -10.75
N LYS A 41 -1.49 15.47 -11.25
CA LYS A 41 -1.72 16.52 -12.25
C LYS A 41 -1.88 17.87 -11.56
N LEU A 42 -0.83 18.25 -10.82
CA LEU A 42 -0.83 19.38 -9.90
C LEU A 42 -0.66 20.70 -10.68
N PRO A 43 -1.54 21.71 -10.48
CA PRO A 43 -1.41 23.01 -11.10
C PRO A 43 -0.05 23.67 -10.77
N PRO A 44 0.57 24.41 -11.71
CA PRO A 44 1.89 25.02 -11.49
C PRO A 44 1.91 26.05 -10.36
N GLN A 45 0.78 26.69 -10.06
CA GLN A 45 0.64 27.65 -8.96
C GLN A 45 0.55 27.03 -7.57
N LEU A 46 0.27 25.73 -7.48
CA LEU A 46 0.27 25.01 -6.20
C LEU A 46 1.66 24.42 -5.99
N GLU A 47 2.30 24.73 -4.86
CA GLU A 47 3.59 24.16 -4.54
C GLU A 47 3.46 22.70 -4.10
N TRP A 48 4.50 21.90 -4.35
CA TRP A 48 4.55 20.54 -3.81
C TRP A 48 4.77 20.64 -2.30
N PRO A 49 3.89 20.07 -1.45
CA PRO A 49 4.00 20.21 0.00
C PRO A 49 5.31 19.68 0.57
N THR A 50 5.88 20.41 1.53
CA THR A 50 7.03 19.99 2.33
C THR A 50 6.70 20.02 3.82
N ALA A 51 7.34 19.16 4.61
CA ALA A 51 7.25 19.19 6.07
C ALA A 51 8.58 18.74 6.71
N GLU A 52 8.75 19.09 7.99
CA GLU A 52 9.76 18.44 8.83
C GLU A 52 9.25 17.05 9.22
N VAL A 53 10.01 16.01 8.87
CA VAL A 53 9.71 14.62 9.19
C VAL A 53 10.89 14.05 9.97
N ARG A 54 10.62 13.21 10.98
CA ARG A 54 11.68 12.50 11.71
C ARG A 54 11.99 11.18 11.03
N ALA A 55 12.81 11.22 9.98
CA ALA A 55 13.36 10.01 9.39
C ALA A 55 14.65 9.61 10.14
N ASN A 56 14.73 8.36 10.63
CA ASN A 56 15.94 7.81 11.26
C ASN A 56 16.46 8.64 12.45
N GLU A 57 15.57 9.06 13.35
CA GLU A 57 15.86 9.88 14.55
C GLU A 57 16.29 11.34 14.28
N THR A 58 16.64 11.69 13.05
CA THR A 58 16.97 13.06 12.61
C THR A 58 15.76 13.79 12.01
N LEU A 59 15.62 15.08 12.30
CA LEU A 59 14.61 15.92 11.66
C LEU A 59 15.14 16.45 10.33
N GLU A 60 14.39 16.23 9.26
CA GLU A 60 14.73 16.70 7.92
C GLU A 60 13.49 17.32 7.25
N THR A 61 13.70 18.39 6.48
CA THR A 61 12.62 18.95 5.63
C THR A 61 12.57 18.19 4.31
N VAL A 62 11.50 17.43 4.12
CA VAL A 62 11.30 16.57 2.94
C VAL A 62 10.04 16.99 2.18
N ALA A 63 10.02 16.71 0.87
CA ALA A 63 8.79 16.77 0.11
C ALA A 63 7.88 15.61 0.54
N LEU A 64 6.60 15.89 0.78
CA LEU A 64 5.62 14.90 1.22
C LEU A 64 5.29 13.92 0.09
N THR A 65 4.98 12.69 0.46
CA THR A 65 4.52 11.65 -0.46
C THR A 65 3.16 12.04 -1.03
N PHE A 66 3.01 11.93 -2.34
CA PHE A 66 1.71 12.06 -2.99
C PHE A 66 0.89 10.78 -2.80
N VAL A 67 -0.30 10.92 -2.23
CA VAL A 67 -1.17 9.78 -1.85
C VAL A 67 -2.29 9.59 -2.86
N ALA A 68 -3.01 10.67 -3.16
CA ALA A 68 -4.24 10.59 -3.96
C ALA A 68 -4.55 11.90 -4.69
N GLN A 69 -5.16 11.76 -5.86
CA GLN A 69 -5.85 12.84 -6.55
C GLN A 69 -7.31 12.43 -6.72
N ILE A 70 -8.25 13.31 -6.40
CA ILE A 70 -9.69 13.06 -6.52
C ILE A 70 -10.34 14.23 -7.23
N ASP A 71 -10.86 13.99 -8.43
CA ASP A 71 -11.71 14.93 -9.15
C ASP A 71 -13.12 14.84 -8.55
N LEU A 72 -13.60 15.94 -7.98
CA LEU A 72 -14.88 15.99 -7.25
C LEU A 72 -16.09 15.80 -8.17
N THR A 73 -15.91 15.81 -9.50
CA THR A 73 -16.97 15.40 -10.43
C THR A 73 -17.16 13.89 -10.51
N ASP A 74 -16.17 13.09 -10.09
CA ASP A 74 -16.29 11.62 -10.00
C ASP A 74 -16.97 11.17 -8.70
N VAL A 75 -16.97 12.02 -7.66
CA VAL A 75 -17.50 11.69 -6.33
C VAL A 75 -19.04 11.81 -6.34
N PRO A 76 -19.79 10.73 -6.05
CA PRO A 76 -21.23 10.79 -5.94
C PRO A 76 -21.61 11.59 -4.70
N GLY A 77 -22.74 12.30 -4.78
CA GLY A 77 -23.24 13.06 -3.64
C GLY A 77 -23.80 14.44 -3.96
N SER A 78 -24.11 14.69 -5.24
CA SER A 78 -24.86 15.86 -5.68
C SER A 78 -26.10 16.08 -4.79
N GLY A 79 -26.04 17.10 -3.93
CA GLY A 79 -27.16 17.56 -3.10
C GLY A 79 -27.03 17.27 -1.60
N TRP A 80 -26.11 16.42 -1.17
CA TRP A 80 -25.89 16.14 0.27
C TRP A 80 -24.43 16.24 0.69
N SER A 81 -23.46 16.09 -0.22
CA SER A 81 -22.05 16.24 0.13
C SER A 81 -21.72 17.71 0.38
N PRO A 82 -20.99 18.03 1.47
CA PRO A 82 -20.49 19.38 1.75
C PRO A 82 -19.27 19.75 0.89
N LEU A 83 -18.69 18.80 0.16
CA LEU A 83 -17.55 19.05 -0.71
C LEU A 83 -17.94 19.98 -1.89
N PRO A 84 -16.97 20.74 -2.44
CA PRO A 84 -17.19 21.47 -3.69
C PRO A 84 -17.68 20.53 -4.80
N LYS A 85 -18.68 20.97 -5.58
CA LYS A 85 -19.25 20.16 -6.68
C LYS A 85 -18.28 19.87 -7.83
N ARG A 86 -17.17 20.61 -7.90
CA ARG A 86 -16.16 20.56 -8.96
C ARG A 86 -14.79 20.94 -8.40
N GLY A 87 -13.77 20.61 -9.16
CA GLY A 87 -12.38 20.81 -8.80
C GLY A 87 -11.73 19.50 -8.38
N THR A 88 -10.48 19.60 -7.96
CA THR A 88 -9.64 18.44 -7.66
C THR A 88 -9.00 18.62 -6.29
N LEU A 89 -9.08 17.58 -5.46
CA LEU A 89 -8.33 17.45 -4.22
C LEU A 89 -7.05 16.66 -4.45
N TYR A 90 -5.97 17.09 -3.82
CA TYR A 90 -4.67 16.42 -3.83
C TYR A 90 -4.24 16.15 -2.39
N PHE A 91 -3.93 14.90 -2.08
CA PHE A 91 -3.58 14.45 -0.75
C PHE A 91 -2.10 14.12 -0.68
N PHE A 92 -1.42 14.69 0.32
CA PHE A 92 -0.01 14.45 0.59
C PHE A 92 0.18 14.12 2.06
N CYS A 93 1.07 13.17 2.38
CA CYS A 93 1.47 12.89 3.75
C CYS A 93 2.93 12.44 3.84
N SER A 94 3.49 12.47 5.05
CA SER A 94 4.66 11.66 5.38
C SER A 94 4.30 10.20 5.16
N SER A 95 5.16 9.43 4.51
CA SER A 95 5.02 7.97 4.44
C SER A 95 5.82 7.25 5.54
N VAL A 96 6.53 8.01 6.38
CA VAL A 96 7.20 7.51 7.58
C VAL A 96 6.24 7.65 8.75
N PHE A 97 5.73 6.52 9.24
CA PHE A 97 4.75 6.47 10.32
C PHE A 97 5.31 5.98 11.66
N VAL A 98 6.57 5.57 11.71
CA VAL A 98 7.16 4.96 12.92
C VAL A 98 7.10 5.96 14.07
N GLY A 99 6.23 5.67 15.05
CA GLY A 99 6.00 6.53 16.21
C GLY A 99 5.17 7.79 15.95
N GLU A 100 4.61 7.96 14.75
CA GLU A 100 3.81 9.12 14.35
C GLU A 100 2.33 8.74 14.20
N GLY A 101 1.52 8.92 15.24
CA GLY A 101 0.05 8.76 15.15
C GLY A 101 -0.64 9.88 14.35
N ARG A 102 0.08 10.97 14.06
CA ARG A 102 -0.42 12.15 13.34
C ARG A 102 0.61 12.59 12.30
N PRO A 103 0.77 11.86 11.19
CA PRO A 103 1.80 12.16 10.20
C PRO A 103 1.60 13.55 9.59
N PRO A 104 2.67 14.31 9.33
CA PRO A 104 2.57 15.57 8.60
C PRO A 104 1.84 15.38 7.27
N CYS A 105 0.79 16.15 7.03
CA CYS A 105 0.00 16.05 5.82
C CYS A 105 -0.34 17.42 5.22
N ARG A 106 -0.73 17.44 3.95
CA ARG A 106 -1.37 18.59 3.30
C ARG A 106 -2.44 18.09 2.34
N VAL A 107 -3.59 18.76 2.36
CA VAL A 107 -4.61 18.63 1.33
C VAL A 107 -4.67 19.93 0.54
N LEU A 108 -4.56 19.83 -0.78
CA LEU A 108 -4.65 20.98 -1.68
C LEU A 108 -5.93 20.89 -2.50
N TYR A 109 -6.53 22.04 -2.79
CA TYR A 109 -7.70 22.15 -3.65
C TYR A 109 -7.43 23.04 -4.85
N SER A 110 -7.83 22.57 -6.03
CA SER A 110 -7.85 23.35 -7.25
C SER A 110 -9.27 23.36 -7.81
N THR A 111 -9.72 24.50 -8.33
CA THR A 111 -11.02 24.58 -9.02
C THR A 111 -11.01 23.91 -10.39
N ALA A 112 -9.83 23.55 -10.89
CA ALA A 112 -9.66 22.85 -12.16
C ALA A 112 -9.96 21.35 -12.03
N ASP A 113 -10.39 20.77 -13.14
CA ASP A 113 -10.68 19.36 -13.36
C ASP A 113 -9.39 18.52 -13.24
N GLY A 114 -9.48 17.25 -12.82
CA GLY A 114 -8.32 16.41 -12.50
C GLY A 114 -7.45 16.05 -13.72
N GLY A 115 -7.94 16.33 -14.93
CA GLY A 115 -7.21 16.17 -16.18
C GLY A 115 -6.63 17.46 -16.77
N ALA A 116 -6.77 18.61 -16.09
CA ALA A 116 -6.44 19.92 -16.66
C ALA A 116 -4.94 20.19 -16.84
N TYR A 117 -4.08 19.45 -16.13
CA TYR A 117 -2.63 19.63 -16.14
C TYR A 117 -1.90 18.33 -16.48
N PRO A 118 -0.67 18.40 -17.01
CA PRO A 118 0.18 17.22 -17.16
C PRO A 118 0.62 16.68 -15.79
N ASP A 119 1.12 15.45 -15.77
CA ASP A 119 1.73 14.85 -14.58
C ASP A 119 2.94 15.67 -14.13
N ARG A 120 3.04 15.95 -12.83
CA ARG A 120 4.14 16.71 -12.25
C ARG A 120 5.21 15.77 -11.71
N ALA A 121 6.45 15.95 -12.17
CA ALA A 121 7.60 15.23 -11.66
C ALA A 121 7.81 15.50 -10.15
N PRO A 122 8.23 14.49 -9.38
CA PRO A 122 8.48 14.65 -7.96
C PRO A 122 9.68 15.58 -7.71
N PRO A 123 9.68 16.37 -6.62
CA PRO A 123 10.84 17.14 -6.22
C PRO A 123 12.07 16.25 -5.94
N PRO A 124 13.31 16.75 -6.13
CA PRO A 124 14.52 15.96 -5.91
C PRO A 124 14.70 15.51 -4.44
N ASN A 125 14.12 16.26 -3.49
CA ASN A 125 14.10 15.94 -2.07
C ASN A 125 12.86 15.14 -1.64
N LEU A 126 12.16 14.48 -2.57
CA LEU A 126 11.14 13.48 -2.21
C LEU A 126 11.82 12.29 -1.54
N MET A 127 11.35 11.99 -0.33
CA MET A 127 11.85 10.87 0.46
C MET A 127 11.45 9.51 -0.13
N PRO A 128 12.21 8.44 0.15
CA PRO A 128 11.74 7.07 -0.10
C PRO A 128 10.44 6.80 0.67
N LEU A 129 9.55 5.99 0.10
CA LEU A 129 8.33 5.61 0.80
C LEU A 129 8.69 4.75 2.02
N ALA A 130 8.01 4.99 3.14
CA ALA A 130 8.39 4.43 4.46
C ALA A 130 9.73 4.91 5.03
N GLY A 131 10.45 5.82 4.36
CA GLY A 131 11.74 6.35 4.82
C GLY A 131 12.92 5.44 4.50
N THR A 132 14.13 5.89 4.87
CA THR A 132 15.40 5.22 4.55
C THR A 132 15.67 3.97 5.40
N ASP A 133 15.16 3.90 6.63
CA ASP A 133 15.23 2.71 7.50
C ASP A 133 13.84 2.08 7.72
N GLY A 134 12.84 2.44 6.90
CA GLY A 134 11.47 1.97 7.03
C GLY A 134 11.35 0.45 7.01
N ASP A 135 10.67 -0.11 8.01
CA ASP A 135 10.47 -1.55 8.12
C ASP A 135 9.54 -2.14 7.03
N ALA A 136 8.77 -1.29 6.32
CA ALA A 136 7.62 -1.71 5.51
C ALA A 136 7.82 -1.66 3.98
N GLN A 137 8.59 -0.73 3.41
CA GLN A 137 8.82 -0.75 1.96
C GLN A 137 10.01 -1.65 1.61
N VAL A 138 9.70 -2.79 0.98
CA VAL A 138 10.51 -3.51 -0.03
C VAL A 138 12.01 -3.15 0.05
N LYS A 139 12.72 -3.67 1.07
CA LYS A 139 14.10 -3.30 1.48
C LYS A 139 15.16 -3.42 0.38
N TRP A 140 14.77 -3.94 -0.77
CA TRP A 140 15.57 -4.19 -1.96
C TRP A 140 15.38 -3.19 -3.10
N LEU A 141 14.46 -2.22 -2.97
CA LEU A 141 14.40 -1.10 -3.90
C LEU A 141 15.52 -0.09 -3.57
N ASP A 142 16.24 0.33 -4.59
CA ASP A 142 17.29 1.33 -4.52
C ASP A 142 16.69 2.71 -4.84
N PRO A 143 16.67 3.67 -3.89
CA PRO A 143 16.11 5.00 -4.11
C PRO A 143 16.78 5.85 -5.19
N ALA A 144 17.95 5.44 -5.68
CA ALA A 144 18.65 6.09 -6.78
C ALA A 144 18.33 5.46 -8.15
N LEU A 145 17.84 4.22 -8.18
CA LEU A 145 17.65 3.47 -9.42
C LEU A 145 16.17 3.17 -9.71
N ASP A 146 15.38 2.92 -8.66
CA ASP A 146 14.02 2.41 -8.80
C ASP A 146 13.02 3.54 -8.55
N PHE A 147 12.29 3.95 -9.60
CA PHE A 147 11.30 5.03 -9.49
C PHE A 147 10.25 4.77 -8.39
N HIS A 148 9.82 3.52 -8.25
CA HIS A 148 8.80 3.11 -7.29
C HIS A 148 9.27 3.00 -5.83
N SER A 149 10.54 3.33 -5.57
CA SER A 149 11.03 3.56 -4.20
C SER A 149 10.51 4.88 -3.59
N ARG A 150 10.09 5.84 -4.43
CA ARG A 150 9.65 7.18 -3.99
C ARG A 150 8.24 7.52 -4.45
N VAL A 151 7.77 6.88 -5.51
CA VAL A 151 6.47 7.15 -6.13
C VAL A 151 5.67 5.87 -6.22
N GLU A 152 4.50 5.84 -5.59
CA GLU A 152 3.63 4.65 -5.66
C GLU A 152 3.12 4.43 -7.09
N PHE A 153 2.67 3.22 -7.40
CA PHE A 153 1.96 2.97 -8.65
C PHE A 153 0.64 3.75 -8.75
N LYS A 154 0.20 4.04 -9.98
CA LYS A 154 -1.06 4.75 -10.24
C LYS A 154 -2.24 3.78 -10.30
N TYR A 155 -3.23 3.98 -9.44
CA TYR A 155 -4.45 3.17 -9.41
C TYR A 155 -5.71 4.03 -9.59
N PRO A 156 -6.39 3.97 -10.75
CA PRO A 156 -7.67 4.65 -10.99
C PRO A 156 -8.71 4.34 -9.91
N LEU A 157 -9.50 5.34 -9.55
CA LEU A 157 -10.56 5.22 -8.56
C LEU A 157 -11.96 5.15 -9.18
N SER A 158 -12.84 4.45 -8.48
CA SER A 158 -14.29 4.46 -8.67
C SER A 158 -14.98 4.64 -7.32
N PHE A 159 -16.18 5.20 -7.34
CA PHE A 159 -16.87 5.65 -6.14
C PHE A 159 -18.27 5.05 -6.05
N ARG A 160 -18.66 4.62 -4.85
CA ARG A 160 -20.00 4.07 -4.58
C ARG A 160 -20.62 4.75 -3.36
N PRO A 161 -21.82 5.35 -3.48
CA PRO A 161 -22.49 5.89 -2.31
C PRO A 161 -22.90 4.74 -1.38
N PHE A 162 -22.82 4.98 -0.08
CA PHE A 162 -23.33 4.07 0.95
C PHE A 162 -23.64 4.86 2.22
N ARG A 163 -24.28 4.22 3.20
CA ARG A 163 -24.52 4.79 4.53
C ARG A 163 -23.51 4.25 5.52
N ASP A 164 -22.95 5.14 6.32
CA ASP A 164 -22.03 4.80 7.38
C ASP A 164 -22.71 4.98 8.75
N PHE A 165 -22.42 4.07 9.68
CA PHE A 165 -23.06 3.99 10.99
C PHE A 165 -22.00 4.13 12.06
N TYR A 166 -22.30 4.84 13.16
CA TYR A 166 -21.38 4.95 14.29
C TYR A 166 -21.74 3.94 15.37
N PHE A 167 -20.84 2.99 15.65
CA PHE A 167 -20.98 2.00 16.71
C PHE A 167 -19.61 1.45 17.10
N ARG A 168 -19.50 0.93 18.34
CA ARG A 168 -18.29 0.33 18.90
C ARG A 168 -18.60 -1.05 19.44
N ASP A 169 -17.98 -2.08 18.88
CA ASP A 169 -18.12 -3.48 19.30
C ASP A 169 -19.58 -4.00 19.41
N ASP A 170 -20.46 -3.49 18.54
CA ASP A 170 -21.90 -3.76 18.55
C ASP A 170 -22.34 -4.68 17.41
N ALA A 171 -23.19 -5.65 17.73
CA ALA A 171 -23.68 -6.64 16.78
C ALA A 171 -24.72 -6.06 15.82
N VAL A 172 -25.60 -5.17 16.30
CA VAL A 172 -26.68 -4.58 15.47
C VAL A 172 -26.09 -3.64 14.42
N GLY A 173 -25.16 -2.76 14.84
CA GLY A 173 -24.38 -1.91 13.94
C GLY A 173 -23.54 -2.73 12.97
N GLY A 174 -22.91 -3.82 13.43
CA GLY A 174 -22.17 -4.74 12.57
C GLY A 174 -23.04 -5.35 11.47
N GLU A 175 -24.25 -5.81 11.80
CA GLU A 175 -25.21 -6.33 10.84
C GLU A 175 -25.66 -5.27 9.83
N LEU A 176 -25.99 -4.06 10.30
CA LEU A 176 -26.36 -2.92 9.44
C LEU A 176 -25.24 -2.56 8.46
N MET A 177 -24.01 -2.47 8.95
CA MET A 177 -22.84 -2.17 8.13
C MET A 177 -22.60 -3.24 7.07
N ILE A 178 -22.70 -4.52 7.42
CA ILE A 178 -22.57 -5.63 6.47
C ILE A 178 -23.68 -5.58 5.41
N GLU A 179 -24.93 -5.30 5.81
CA GLU A 179 -26.05 -5.15 4.89
C GLU A 179 -25.78 -4.04 3.86
N GLU A 180 -25.30 -2.89 4.34
CA GLU A 180 -25.04 -1.73 3.48
C GLU A 180 -23.83 -1.91 2.57
N LEU A 181 -22.76 -2.54 3.06
CA LEU A 181 -21.62 -2.91 2.23
C LEU A 181 -22.02 -3.92 1.15
N ARG A 182 -22.87 -4.91 1.47
CA ARG A 182 -23.41 -5.85 0.47
C ARG A 182 -24.29 -5.14 -0.57
N ARG A 183 -25.03 -4.11 -0.17
CA ARG A 183 -25.83 -3.29 -1.09
C ARG A 183 -24.94 -2.50 -2.05
N ALA A 184 -23.86 -1.90 -1.54
CA ALA A 184 -22.96 -1.07 -2.34
C ALA A 184 -21.96 -1.86 -3.19
N LEU A 185 -21.47 -3.00 -2.70
CA LEU A 185 -20.38 -3.78 -3.30
C LEU A 185 -20.82 -5.12 -3.89
N GLY A 186 -22.04 -5.56 -3.61
CA GLY A 186 -22.50 -6.91 -3.91
C GLY A 186 -22.06 -7.93 -2.85
N PRO A 187 -22.33 -9.22 -3.08
CA PRO A 187 -21.88 -10.27 -2.17
C PRO A 187 -20.35 -10.30 -2.12
N GLY A 188 -19.79 -10.46 -0.91
CA GLY A 188 -18.35 -10.66 -0.76
C GLY A 188 -17.91 -12.02 -1.29
N GLU A 189 -16.63 -12.12 -1.63
CA GLU A 189 -16.00 -13.39 -1.98
C GLU A 189 -15.73 -14.23 -0.73
N PRO A 190 -15.65 -15.56 -0.84
CA PRO A 190 -15.23 -16.39 0.28
C PRO A 190 -13.81 -16.01 0.74
N PRO A 191 -13.50 -16.12 2.05
CA PRO A 191 -12.15 -15.92 2.54
C PRO A 191 -11.24 -17.06 2.03
N GLU A 192 -10.33 -16.75 1.12
CA GLU A 192 -9.26 -17.65 0.69
C GLU A 192 -7.91 -17.10 1.15
N SER A 193 -7.05 -17.98 1.66
CA SER A 193 -5.80 -17.61 2.36
C SER A 193 -4.56 -17.56 1.46
N ASP A 194 -4.72 -17.50 0.14
CA ASP A 194 -3.56 -17.48 -0.76
C ASP A 194 -3.04 -16.04 -0.92
N LEU A 195 -2.20 -15.59 0.00
CA LEU A 195 -1.39 -14.39 -0.17
C LEU A 195 0.04 -14.82 -0.46
N LEU A 196 0.63 -14.34 -1.55
CA LEU A 196 1.97 -14.75 -1.99
C LEU A 196 3.01 -14.57 -0.89
N GLN A 197 2.98 -13.45 -0.17
CA GLN A 197 3.92 -13.18 0.93
C GLN A 197 3.86 -14.18 2.10
N PHE A 198 2.78 -14.96 2.22
CA PHE A 198 2.62 -16.00 3.25
C PHE A 198 2.85 -17.42 2.72
N ARG A 199 3.30 -17.56 1.47
CA ARG A 199 3.73 -18.86 0.94
C ARG A 199 5.08 -19.25 1.53
N SER A 200 5.24 -20.52 1.89
CA SER A 200 6.53 -21.06 2.31
C SER A 200 7.45 -21.29 1.11
N ALA A 201 8.75 -21.40 1.34
CA ALA A 201 9.71 -21.72 0.30
C ALA A 201 9.38 -23.03 -0.44
N ALA A 202 8.88 -24.05 0.28
CA ALA A 202 8.45 -25.32 -0.32
C ALA A 202 7.24 -25.19 -1.26
N LYS A 203 6.40 -24.15 -1.10
CA LYS A 203 5.33 -23.84 -2.07
C LYS A 203 5.94 -23.22 -3.33
N TYR A 204 6.86 -22.26 -3.18
CA TYR A 204 7.54 -21.62 -4.30
C TYR A 204 8.42 -22.58 -5.11
N GLU A 205 9.09 -23.53 -4.45
CA GLU A 205 9.87 -24.57 -5.09
C GLU A 205 9.07 -25.35 -6.15
N LYS A 206 7.80 -25.64 -5.84
CA LYS A 206 6.87 -26.41 -6.69
C LYS A 206 6.15 -25.55 -7.74
N ASP A 207 6.13 -24.24 -7.54
CA ASP A 207 5.45 -23.29 -8.40
C ASP A 207 6.34 -22.94 -9.59
N ALA A 208 6.08 -23.50 -10.76
CA ALA A 208 6.89 -23.26 -11.96
C ALA A 208 6.57 -21.92 -12.65
N ASP A 209 5.50 -21.24 -12.24
CA ASP A 209 4.86 -20.17 -12.99
C ASP A 209 5.36 -18.78 -12.57
N TRP A 210 6.54 -18.63 -11.97
CA TRP A 210 7.01 -17.31 -11.55
C TRP A 210 7.06 -16.37 -12.78
N PRO A 211 6.69 -15.08 -12.65
CA PRO A 211 6.77 -14.09 -13.74
C PRO A 211 8.23 -13.72 -14.01
N PHE A 212 8.98 -14.64 -14.60
CA PHE A 212 10.40 -14.51 -14.83
C PHE A 212 10.72 -13.44 -15.87
N ASN A 213 11.34 -12.38 -15.39
CA ASN A 213 12.09 -11.40 -16.16
C ASN A 213 13.34 -11.00 -15.34
N TRP A 214 14.22 -10.21 -15.92
CA TRP A 214 15.43 -9.76 -15.24
C TRP A 214 15.16 -8.82 -14.06
N LEU A 215 14.00 -8.17 -14.04
CA LEU A 215 13.53 -7.31 -12.95
C LEU A 215 13.26 -8.14 -11.69
N LEU A 216 12.50 -9.24 -11.80
CA LEU A 216 12.25 -10.16 -10.69
C LEU A 216 13.55 -10.69 -10.10
N ILE A 217 14.46 -11.17 -10.95
CA ILE A 217 15.78 -11.67 -10.54
C ILE A 217 16.53 -10.58 -9.78
N THR A 218 16.60 -9.36 -10.33
CA THR A 218 17.30 -8.23 -9.72
C THR A 218 16.77 -7.93 -8.32
N TYR A 219 15.45 -7.86 -8.16
CA TYR A 219 14.82 -7.54 -6.87
C TYR A 219 15.02 -8.64 -5.83
N VAL A 220 14.84 -9.90 -6.19
CA VAL A 220 15.08 -11.02 -5.26
C VAL A 220 16.55 -11.05 -4.83
N VAL A 221 17.48 -10.83 -5.75
CA VAL A 221 18.92 -10.80 -5.44
C VAL A 221 19.28 -9.64 -4.54
N ARG A 222 18.75 -8.44 -4.80
CA ARG A 222 18.94 -7.27 -3.92
C ARG A 222 18.40 -7.54 -2.52
N SER A 223 17.27 -8.23 -2.38
CA SER A 223 16.75 -8.59 -1.05
C SER A 223 17.68 -9.53 -0.31
N VAL A 224 18.10 -10.62 -0.96
CA VAL A 224 19.08 -11.55 -0.39
C VAL A 224 20.35 -10.82 0.04
N LEU A 225 20.86 -9.91 -0.81
CA LEU A 225 22.03 -9.12 -0.48
C LEU A 225 21.82 -8.22 0.75
N ALA A 226 20.66 -7.57 0.87
CA ALA A 226 20.31 -6.75 2.03
C ALA A 226 20.29 -7.59 3.33
N HIS A 227 19.71 -8.78 3.30
CA HIS A 227 19.70 -9.72 4.41
C HIS A 227 21.11 -10.18 4.81
N VAL A 228 21.91 -10.58 3.82
CA VAL A 228 23.29 -11.03 4.06
C VAL A 228 24.13 -9.93 4.70
N LEU A 229 24.05 -8.69 4.19
CA LEU A 229 24.78 -7.55 4.75
C LEU A 229 24.32 -7.20 6.17
N ARG A 230 23.01 -7.30 6.43
CA ARG A 230 22.43 -7.08 7.78
C ARG A 230 22.97 -8.11 8.78
N ASP A 231 22.92 -9.39 8.44
CA ASP A 231 23.34 -10.48 9.33
C ASP A 231 24.86 -10.51 9.55
N GLN A 232 25.66 -10.08 8.56
CA GLN A 232 27.10 -9.88 8.73
C GLN A 232 27.44 -8.77 9.74
N ARG A 233 26.61 -7.71 9.82
CA ARG A 233 26.85 -6.58 10.73
C ARG A 233 26.39 -6.83 12.15
N LEU A 234 25.20 -7.41 12.33
CA LEU A 234 24.50 -7.40 13.62
C LEU A 234 24.59 -8.73 14.39
N GLY A 235 24.91 -9.85 13.74
CA GLY A 235 24.82 -11.18 14.35
C GLY A 235 23.41 -11.49 14.90
N TYR A 236 23.28 -12.47 15.80
CA TYR A 236 22.00 -12.83 16.44
C TYR A 236 21.95 -12.35 17.89
N TYR A 237 21.12 -11.35 18.19
CA TYR A 237 20.87 -10.81 19.53
C TYR A 237 22.15 -10.58 20.37
N GLY A 238 23.13 -9.88 19.78
CA GLY A 238 24.39 -9.55 20.46
C GLY A 238 25.37 -10.72 20.61
N LYS A 239 25.09 -11.88 20.04
CA LYS A 239 26.06 -12.98 19.92
C LYS A 239 26.91 -12.80 18.66
N PRO A 240 28.24 -13.00 18.76
CA PRO A 240 29.09 -13.08 17.58
C PRO A 240 28.61 -14.17 16.63
N LEU A 241 28.75 -13.92 15.33
CA LEU A 241 28.47 -14.91 14.30
C LEU A 241 29.48 -16.06 14.39
N ALA A 242 29.02 -17.31 14.31
CA ALA A 242 29.92 -18.46 14.25
C ALA A 242 30.73 -18.45 12.93
N ASP A 243 31.94 -19.00 12.95
CA ASP A 243 32.82 -19.02 11.77
C ASP A 243 32.15 -19.70 10.56
N GLU A 244 31.39 -20.78 10.80
CA GLU A 244 30.64 -21.49 9.77
C GLU A 244 29.57 -20.60 9.11
N ALA A 245 28.76 -19.89 9.92
CA ALA A 245 27.77 -18.96 9.42
C ALA A 245 28.43 -17.76 8.71
N ALA A 246 29.59 -17.29 9.18
CA ALA A 246 30.34 -16.22 8.53
C ALA A 246 30.88 -16.65 7.15
N VAL A 247 31.37 -17.89 7.02
CA VAL A 247 31.78 -18.46 5.72
C VAL A 247 30.57 -18.55 4.79
N GLU A 248 29.44 -19.04 5.31
CA GLU A 248 28.24 -19.21 4.50
C GLU A 248 27.66 -17.88 4.03
N LEU A 249 27.55 -16.86 4.89
CA LEU A 249 27.14 -15.52 4.49
C LEU A 249 28.07 -14.90 3.44
N ARG A 250 29.39 -15.15 3.50
CA ARG A 250 30.32 -14.70 2.44
C ARG A 250 30.07 -15.41 1.11
N ARG A 251 29.75 -16.71 1.14
CA ARG A 251 29.38 -17.48 -0.06
C ARG A 251 28.10 -16.94 -0.68
N LEU A 252 27.06 -16.71 0.12
CA LEU A 252 25.79 -16.14 -0.33
C LEU A 252 25.99 -14.71 -0.89
N HIS A 253 26.79 -13.89 -0.22
CA HIS A 253 27.17 -12.55 -0.70
C HIS A 253 27.79 -12.60 -2.10
N ALA A 254 28.82 -13.46 -2.30
CA ALA A 254 29.48 -13.60 -3.59
C ALA A 254 28.51 -14.08 -4.68
N GLY A 255 27.62 -15.04 -4.37
CA GLY A 255 26.59 -15.49 -5.29
C GLY A 255 25.61 -14.39 -5.69
N ALA A 256 25.14 -13.59 -4.73
CA ALA A 256 24.27 -12.46 -4.98
C ALA A 256 24.95 -11.39 -5.87
N ILE A 257 26.21 -11.06 -5.59
CA ILE A 257 26.97 -10.12 -6.43
C ILE A 257 27.09 -10.63 -7.87
N GLY A 258 27.38 -11.92 -8.07
CA GLY A 258 27.46 -12.51 -9.41
C GLY A 258 26.14 -12.39 -10.20
N TRP A 259 24.99 -12.57 -9.53
CA TRP A 259 23.70 -12.34 -10.16
C TRP A 259 23.44 -10.86 -10.47
N ILE A 260 23.76 -9.93 -9.57
CA ILE A 260 23.64 -8.48 -9.84
C ILE A 260 24.48 -8.08 -11.05
N GLU A 261 25.72 -8.55 -11.15
CA GLU A 261 26.60 -8.24 -12.27
C GLU A 261 26.04 -8.75 -13.59
N ARG A 262 25.44 -9.95 -13.60
CA ARG A 262 24.74 -10.49 -14.76
C ARG A 262 23.54 -9.62 -15.14
N CYS A 263 22.72 -9.20 -14.17
CA CYS A 263 21.54 -8.36 -14.41
C CYS A 263 21.88 -6.98 -14.99
N ARG A 264 23.02 -6.38 -14.64
CA ARG A 264 23.40 -5.01 -15.07
C ARG A 264 23.45 -4.80 -16.58
N ALA A 265 23.71 -5.85 -17.35
CA ALA A 265 23.86 -5.77 -18.81
C ALA A 265 22.54 -6.01 -19.57
N LEU A 266 21.44 -6.24 -18.85
CA LEU A 266 20.21 -6.80 -19.40
C LEU A 266 19.05 -5.82 -19.22
N THR A 267 18.09 -5.83 -20.14
CA THR A 267 16.88 -5.03 -19.99
C THR A 267 15.99 -5.67 -18.92
N PRO A 268 15.51 -4.93 -17.91
CA PRO A 268 14.79 -5.54 -16.79
C PRO A 268 13.58 -6.38 -17.19
N MET A 269 12.86 -6.02 -18.27
CA MET A 269 11.61 -6.67 -18.65
C MET A 269 11.77 -7.71 -19.77
N ASP A 270 13.00 -7.94 -20.24
CA ASP A 270 13.27 -9.00 -21.20
C ASP A 270 13.04 -10.39 -20.56
N ASP A 271 12.61 -11.35 -21.38
CA ASP A 271 12.45 -12.75 -20.97
C ASP A 271 13.81 -13.37 -20.57
N VAL A 272 13.73 -14.36 -19.69
CA VAL A 272 14.89 -15.12 -19.19
C VAL A 272 14.86 -16.50 -19.82
N ASP A 273 16.00 -16.96 -20.35
CA ASP A 273 16.08 -18.29 -20.95
C ASP A 273 15.82 -19.41 -19.91
N PRO A 274 15.33 -20.60 -20.33
CA PRO A 274 14.98 -21.68 -19.42
C PRO A 274 16.12 -22.14 -18.51
N ASP A 275 17.35 -22.19 -19.00
CA ASP A 275 18.51 -22.64 -18.22
C ASP A 275 18.82 -21.62 -17.12
N THR A 276 18.75 -20.33 -17.43
CA THR A 276 18.91 -19.26 -16.44
C THR A 276 17.77 -19.26 -15.43
N LYS A 277 16.51 -19.47 -15.85
CA LYS A 277 15.36 -19.61 -14.94
C LYS A 277 15.60 -20.74 -13.94
N GLN A 278 16.02 -21.91 -14.42
CA GLN A 278 16.34 -23.06 -13.57
C GLN A 278 17.51 -22.78 -12.62
N ALA A 279 18.61 -22.23 -13.15
CA ALA A 279 19.79 -21.90 -12.35
C ALA A 279 19.47 -20.89 -11.24
N PHE A 280 18.64 -19.89 -11.54
CA PHE A 280 18.21 -18.90 -10.56
C PHE A 280 17.37 -19.51 -9.44
N ARG A 281 16.39 -20.37 -9.78
CA ARG A 281 15.58 -21.07 -8.78
C ARG A 281 16.43 -21.94 -7.87
N SER A 282 17.35 -22.71 -8.44
CA SER A 282 18.28 -23.55 -7.67
C SER A 282 19.15 -22.71 -6.74
N TRP A 283 19.64 -21.56 -7.21
CA TRP A 283 20.39 -20.62 -6.37
C TRP A 283 19.54 -20.06 -5.23
N TRP A 284 18.31 -19.61 -5.51
CA TRP A 284 17.43 -19.08 -4.47
C TRP A 284 17.07 -20.15 -3.41
N LEU A 285 16.79 -21.39 -3.83
CA LEU A 285 16.55 -22.49 -2.90
C LEU A 285 17.77 -22.82 -2.03
N ASP A 286 18.97 -22.76 -2.60
CA ASP A 286 20.22 -22.91 -1.84
C ASP A 286 20.40 -21.79 -0.81
N VAL A 287 20.04 -20.55 -1.14
CA VAL A 287 20.01 -19.43 -0.18
C VAL A 287 19.05 -19.74 0.98
N VAL A 288 17.82 -20.17 0.68
CA VAL A 288 16.83 -20.51 1.73
C VAL A 288 17.34 -21.63 2.64
N GLN A 289 17.87 -22.71 2.06
CA GLN A 289 18.40 -23.85 2.82
C GLN A 289 19.62 -23.45 3.67
N ALA A 290 20.46 -22.55 3.19
CA ALA A 290 21.57 -22.01 3.96
C ALA A 290 21.06 -21.24 5.20
N TYR A 291 20.05 -20.39 5.02
CA TYR A 291 19.43 -19.65 6.13
C TYR A 291 18.73 -20.56 7.14
N GLU A 292 18.08 -21.63 6.69
CA GLU A 292 17.50 -22.64 7.57
C GLU A 292 18.58 -23.32 8.44
N LYS A 293 19.74 -23.66 7.87
CA LYS A 293 20.89 -24.23 8.60
C LYS A 293 21.51 -23.25 9.59
N MET A 294 21.50 -21.96 9.26
CA MET A 294 22.02 -20.88 10.12
C MET A 294 20.99 -20.40 11.17
N LYS A 295 19.81 -21.03 11.27
CA LYS A 295 18.75 -20.62 12.20
C LYS A 295 19.26 -20.49 13.64
N GLY A 296 18.99 -19.33 14.25
CA GLY A 296 19.45 -18.99 15.59
C GLY A 296 20.90 -18.47 15.66
N GLN A 297 21.60 -18.39 14.53
CA GLN A 297 22.93 -17.76 14.39
C GLN A 297 22.86 -16.41 13.65
N VAL A 298 21.81 -16.21 12.85
CA VAL A 298 21.51 -14.99 12.09
C VAL A 298 20.11 -14.48 12.42
N ARG A 299 19.84 -13.19 12.17
CA ARG A 299 18.55 -12.56 12.50
C ARG A 299 17.47 -12.91 11.47
N THR A 300 17.86 -13.05 10.21
CA THR A 300 16.92 -13.36 9.13
C THR A 300 16.41 -14.80 9.21
N TYR A 301 15.09 -14.97 9.11
CA TYR A 301 14.44 -16.27 8.97
C TYR A 301 14.22 -16.66 7.50
N ASP A 302 14.16 -17.96 7.22
CA ASP A 302 13.82 -18.50 5.91
C ASP A 302 12.44 -18.03 5.41
N THR A 303 11.51 -17.78 6.34
CA THR A 303 10.19 -17.22 6.03
C THR A 303 10.25 -15.78 5.53
N GLU A 304 11.24 -14.98 5.95
CA GLU A 304 11.44 -13.62 5.41
C GLU A 304 11.83 -13.70 3.93
N LEU A 305 12.75 -14.61 3.56
CA LEU A 305 13.17 -14.79 2.17
C LEU A 305 12.02 -15.24 1.26
N ALA A 306 11.13 -16.09 1.76
CA ALA A 306 9.93 -16.49 1.03
C ALA A 306 8.93 -15.34 0.87
N ALA A 307 8.76 -14.52 1.92
CA ALA A 307 7.93 -13.32 1.85
C ALA A 307 8.47 -12.31 0.82
N ASP A 308 9.79 -12.10 0.80
CA ASP A 308 10.45 -11.21 -0.15
C ASP A 308 10.28 -11.65 -1.60
N LEU A 309 10.37 -12.96 -1.88
CA LEU A 309 10.06 -13.49 -3.21
C LEU A 309 8.61 -13.17 -3.61
N GLY A 310 7.65 -13.37 -2.71
CA GLY A 310 6.25 -13.01 -2.97
C GLY A 310 6.05 -11.52 -3.23
N ASN A 311 6.72 -10.66 -2.46
CA ASN A 311 6.69 -9.22 -2.64
C ASN A 311 7.35 -8.79 -3.95
N ALA A 312 8.48 -9.40 -4.33
CA ALA A 312 9.16 -9.14 -5.60
C ALA A 312 8.31 -9.58 -6.79
N ILE A 313 7.60 -10.71 -6.69
CA ILE A 313 6.63 -11.16 -7.70
C ILE A 313 5.50 -10.14 -7.86
N ASN A 314 4.86 -9.72 -6.76
CA ASN A 314 3.81 -8.71 -6.78
C ASN A 314 4.28 -7.40 -7.42
N HIS A 315 5.46 -6.92 -7.01
CA HIS A 315 6.03 -5.69 -7.55
C HIS A 315 6.35 -5.83 -9.05
N THR A 316 6.89 -6.97 -9.47
CA THR A 316 7.17 -7.24 -10.89
C THR A 316 5.90 -7.20 -11.74
N ILE A 317 4.82 -7.82 -11.28
CA ILE A 317 3.51 -7.79 -11.97
C ILE A 317 2.97 -6.36 -12.06
N ARG A 318 3.12 -5.57 -11.00
CA ARG A 318 2.74 -4.15 -11.01
C ARG A 318 3.56 -3.37 -12.03
N CYS A 319 4.88 -3.60 -12.13
CA CYS A 319 5.71 -3.01 -13.18
C CYS A 319 5.23 -3.41 -14.58
N MET A 320 4.94 -4.69 -14.82
CA MET A 320 4.38 -5.18 -16.09
C MET A 320 3.10 -4.44 -16.45
N ALA A 321 2.15 -4.33 -15.52
CA ALA A 321 0.89 -3.62 -15.73
C ALA A 321 1.05 -2.12 -16.07
N THR A 322 2.19 -1.51 -15.74
CA THR A 322 2.47 -0.10 -16.06
C THR A 322 3.21 0.14 -17.37
N GLU A 323 3.70 -0.90 -18.05
CA GLU A 323 4.37 -0.74 -19.35
C GLU A 323 3.38 -0.41 -20.47
N ALA A 324 2.26 -1.13 -20.51
CA ALA A 324 1.17 -0.96 -21.46
C ALA A 324 -0.14 -1.48 -20.87
N VAL A 325 -1.27 -1.04 -21.44
CA VAL A 325 -2.62 -1.39 -20.96
C VAL A 325 -2.85 -2.91 -20.90
N ASP A 326 -2.23 -3.66 -21.81
CA ASP A 326 -2.41 -5.12 -21.93
C ASP A 326 -1.17 -5.90 -21.46
N ALA A 327 -0.10 -5.24 -20.98
CA ALA A 327 1.15 -5.91 -20.61
C ALA A 327 1.02 -6.86 -19.40
N SER A 328 -0.05 -6.73 -18.62
CA SER A 328 -0.37 -7.70 -17.57
C SER A 328 -0.86 -9.05 -18.12
N GLU A 329 -1.24 -9.14 -19.39
CA GLU A 329 -1.63 -10.42 -20.02
C GLU A 329 -0.43 -11.39 -20.15
N ASP A 330 0.79 -10.84 -20.16
CA ASP A 330 2.03 -11.63 -20.16
C ASP A 330 2.39 -12.17 -18.76
N ALA A 331 1.78 -11.64 -17.70
CA ALA A 331 1.94 -12.16 -16.36
C ALA A 331 1.12 -13.44 -16.19
N PRO A 332 1.65 -14.46 -15.47
CA PRO A 332 0.93 -15.71 -15.28
C PRO A 332 -0.41 -15.47 -14.58
N PHE A 333 -1.48 -15.98 -15.20
CA PHE A 333 -2.86 -15.71 -14.84
C PHE A 333 -3.20 -15.99 -13.37
N SER A 334 -2.57 -17.01 -12.78
CA SER A 334 -2.73 -17.38 -11.37
C SER A 334 -2.32 -16.24 -10.43
N TYR A 335 -1.22 -15.56 -10.72
CA TYR A 335 -0.72 -14.44 -9.91
C TYR A 335 -1.53 -13.17 -10.13
N VAL A 336 -1.90 -12.86 -11.37
CA VAL A 336 -2.77 -11.71 -11.67
C VAL A 336 -4.12 -11.85 -10.97
N THR A 337 -4.73 -13.03 -11.07
CA THR A 337 -5.99 -13.35 -10.39
C THR A 337 -5.84 -13.27 -8.88
N ASN A 338 -4.71 -13.72 -8.33
CA ASN A 338 -4.42 -13.63 -6.91
C ASN A 338 -4.36 -12.17 -6.45
N LEU A 339 -3.64 -11.32 -7.18
CA LEU A 339 -3.48 -9.90 -6.85
C LEU A 339 -4.82 -9.14 -6.97
N ALA A 340 -5.60 -9.40 -8.02
CA ALA A 340 -6.94 -8.82 -8.17
C ALA A 340 -7.86 -9.22 -7.00
N ARG A 341 -7.84 -10.51 -6.63
CA ARG A 341 -8.62 -11.04 -5.52
C ARG A 341 -8.30 -10.36 -4.19
N GLN A 342 -7.07 -9.91 -3.95
CA GLN A 342 -6.72 -9.21 -2.70
C GLN A 342 -7.51 -7.90 -2.52
N ASN A 343 -7.98 -7.32 -3.62
CA ASN A 343 -8.70 -6.03 -3.63
C ASN A 343 -10.22 -6.22 -3.53
N HIS A 344 -10.67 -7.47 -3.60
CA HIS A 344 -12.09 -7.79 -3.62
C HIS A 344 -12.59 -7.99 -2.19
N TRP A 345 -13.71 -7.31 -1.91
CA TRP A 345 -14.50 -7.45 -0.70
C TRP A 345 -14.70 -8.92 -0.32
N LYS A 346 -14.25 -9.29 0.88
CA LYS A 346 -14.47 -10.62 1.45
C LYS A 346 -15.77 -10.67 2.22
N THR A 347 -16.39 -11.83 2.21
CA THR A 347 -17.60 -12.12 2.99
C THR A 347 -17.27 -11.90 4.46
N PRO A 348 -17.88 -10.89 5.11
CA PRO A 348 -17.58 -10.61 6.51
C PRO A 348 -18.06 -11.75 7.40
N THR A 349 -17.28 -12.06 8.42
CA THR A 349 -17.73 -12.81 9.57
C THR A 349 -18.57 -11.91 10.49
N VAL A 350 -19.30 -12.52 11.43
CA VAL A 350 -20.03 -11.76 12.47
C VAL A 350 -19.06 -10.92 13.30
N ASP A 351 -17.88 -11.47 13.61
CA ASP A 351 -16.85 -10.77 14.37
C ASP A 351 -16.26 -9.58 13.59
N ASP A 352 -16.06 -9.74 12.27
CA ASP A 352 -15.60 -8.65 11.40
C ASP A 352 -16.57 -7.46 11.45
N GLY A 353 -17.87 -7.75 11.36
CA GLY A 353 -18.93 -6.75 11.45
C GLY A 353 -18.96 -6.06 12.81
N ARG A 354 -18.94 -6.85 13.90
CA ARG A 354 -19.03 -6.32 15.27
C ARG A 354 -17.93 -5.31 15.59
N ARG A 355 -16.71 -5.58 15.14
CA ARG A 355 -15.53 -4.73 15.39
C ARG A 355 -15.27 -3.68 14.33
N ARG A 356 -16.07 -3.65 13.24
CA ARG A 356 -15.78 -2.87 12.03
C ARG A 356 -14.39 -3.14 11.45
N HIS A 357 -13.86 -4.34 11.67
CA HIS A 357 -12.56 -4.78 11.18
C HIS A 357 -12.82 -5.81 10.09
N PHE A 358 -12.71 -5.38 8.84
CA PHE A 358 -12.91 -6.25 7.69
C PHE A 358 -11.58 -6.77 7.15
N ARG A 359 -11.58 -8.01 6.67
CA ARG A 359 -10.40 -8.65 6.03
C ARG A 359 -10.10 -8.12 4.62
N THR A 360 -10.77 -7.05 4.21
CA THR A 360 -10.51 -6.31 2.97
C THR A 360 -10.38 -4.85 3.34
N ALA A 361 -9.44 -4.17 2.71
CA ALA A 361 -9.32 -2.73 2.84
C ALA A 361 -10.60 -2.02 2.35
N LEU A 362 -11.20 -1.24 3.24
CA LEU A 362 -12.32 -0.36 2.93
C LEU A 362 -11.84 1.09 2.98
N HIS A 363 -11.59 1.64 1.80
CA HIS A 363 -11.30 3.07 1.66
C HIS A 363 -12.62 3.85 1.54
N GLN A 364 -12.65 5.05 2.11
CA GLN A 364 -13.89 5.80 2.28
C GLN A 364 -13.67 7.32 2.19
N MET A 365 -14.69 8.05 1.76
CA MET A 365 -14.83 9.49 1.96
C MET A 365 -16.13 9.78 2.70
N MET A 366 -16.14 10.82 3.53
CA MET A 366 -17.27 11.24 4.38
C MET A 366 -17.74 10.12 5.32
N GLY A 367 -18.84 10.30 6.03
CA GLY A 367 -19.27 9.37 7.07
C GLY A 367 -18.44 9.49 8.36
N TYR A 368 -18.50 8.45 9.18
CA TYR A 368 -17.78 8.34 10.45
C TYR A 368 -16.37 7.77 10.29
N GLY A 369 -16.16 6.93 9.27
CA GLY A 369 -14.94 6.16 9.10
C GLY A 369 -14.82 5.02 10.10
N SER A 370 -13.67 4.36 10.08
CA SER A 370 -13.30 3.26 10.98
C SER A 370 -11.82 3.36 11.33
N GLY A 371 -11.46 2.96 12.53
CA GLY A 371 -10.07 2.89 12.98
C GLY A 371 -9.93 1.85 14.09
N PRO A 372 -8.73 1.28 14.28
CA PRO A 372 -8.44 0.36 15.39
C PRO A 372 -8.39 1.06 16.75
N GLN A 373 -8.20 2.39 16.76
CA GLN A 373 -8.04 3.19 17.97
C GLN A 373 -9.08 4.33 18.00
N ASP A 374 -8.75 5.48 18.59
CA ASP A 374 -9.72 6.50 18.99
C ASP A 374 -9.84 7.67 17.99
N ALA A 375 -9.13 7.69 16.86
CA ALA A 375 -9.12 8.83 15.92
C ALA A 375 -10.50 9.18 15.38
N THR A 376 -11.36 8.19 15.11
CA THR A 376 -12.74 8.44 14.67
C THR A 376 -13.61 9.06 15.76
N GLU A 377 -13.30 8.79 17.04
CA GLU A 377 -13.96 9.41 18.19
C GLU A 377 -13.44 10.83 18.42
N GLU A 378 -12.12 11.04 18.29
CA GLU A 378 -11.47 12.36 18.38
C GLU A 378 -11.93 13.33 17.28
N HIS A 379 -12.22 12.80 16.09
CA HIS A 379 -12.63 13.56 14.91
C HIS A 379 -14.12 13.39 14.56
N LEU A 380 -14.96 13.00 15.52
CA LEU A 380 -16.39 12.72 15.29
C LEU A 380 -17.16 13.92 14.71
N GLU A 381 -16.75 15.14 15.07
CA GLU A 381 -17.37 16.38 14.59
C GLU A 381 -16.78 16.88 13.25
N ASP A 382 -15.59 16.40 12.89
CA ASP A 382 -14.91 16.75 11.65
C ASP A 382 -15.51 16.03 10.44
N MET A 383 -15.08 16.44 9.25
CA MET A 383 -15.39 15.75 8.00
C MET A 383 -14.23 14.84 7.59
N LEU A 384 -14.51 13.54 7.43
CA LEU A 384 -13.58 12.61 6.79
C LEU A 384 -13.44 12.95 5.30
N LEU A 385 -12.31 13.53 4.91
CA LEU A 385 -12.00 13.79 3.50
C LEU A 385 -11.63 12.51 2.76
N LEU A 386 -10.82 11.66 3.39
CA LEU A 386 -10.35 10.40 2.83
C LEU A 386 -9.85 9.47 3.94
N GLN A 387 -10.30 8.23 3.93
CA GLN A 387 -9.75 7.12 4.69
C GLN A 387 -9.12 6.12 3.73
N ILE A 388 -7.91 5.68 4.07
CA ILE A 388 -7.18 4.62 3.39
C ILE A 388 -6.82 3.57 4.44
N GLN A 389 -7.57 2.48 4.46
CA GLN A 389 -7.16 1.28 5.19
C GLN A 389 -5.97 0.62 4.50
N GLY A 390 -5.08 0.03 5.29
CA GLY A 390 -3.90 -0.66 4.79
C GLY A 390 -4.28 -1.88 3.96
N ASP A 391 -3.53 -2.07 2.89
CA ASP A 391 -3.87 -3.01 1.84
C ASP A 391 -2.57 -3.60 1.27
N LEU A 392 -2.40 -4.91 1.49
CA LEU A 392 -1.24 -5.69 1.03
C LEU A 392 -0.97 -5.57 -0.48
N ALA A 393 -2.01 -5.30 -1.27
CA ALA A 393 -1.93 -5.23 -2.72
C ALA A 393 -1.69 -3.80 -3.27
N PHE A 394 -1.60 -2.79 -2.39
CA PHE A 394 -1.72 -1.39 -2.78
C PHE A 394 -0.51 -0.54 -2.38
N LEU A 395 -0.48 -0.03 -1.16
CA LEU A 395 0.59 0.82 -0.63
C LEU A 395 1.53 -0.07 0.16
N ASN A 396 2.68 -0.43 -0.39
CA ASN A 396 3.61 -1.31 0.33
C ASN A 396 4.10 -0.66 1.64
N TRP A 397 4.12 0.67 1.71
CA TRP A 397 4.43 1.43 2.93
C TRP A 397 3.25 1.52 3.90
N HIS A 398 2.05 1.11 3.48
CA HIS A 398 0.81 1.03 4.27
C HIS A 398 0.11 -0.31 4.02
N SER A 399 0.87 -1.40 4.19
CA SER A 399 0.42 -2.75 3.89
C SER A 399 -0.21 -3.45 5.10
N ASP A 400 -0.08 -2.89 6.30
CA ASP A 400 -0.69 -3.47 7.49
C ASP A 400 -2.21 -3.33 7.41
N VAL A 401 -2.93 -4.45 7.31
CA VAL A 401 -4.41 -4.47 7.16
C VAL A 401 -5.12 -3.89 8.39
N GLY A 402 -4.44 -3.90 9.56
CA GLY A 402 -4.90 -3.20 10.77
C GLY A 402 -4.58 -1.70 10.78
N GLY A 403 -3.77 -1.22 9.84
CA GLY A 403 -3.42 0.19 9.70
C GLY A 403 -4.54 0.99 9.03
N VAL A 404 -4.80 2.22 9.49
CA VAL A 404 -5.71 3.15 8.82
C VAL A 404 -5.11 4.56 8.80
N LEU A 405 -5.05 5.15 7.60
CA LEU A 405 -4.69 6.55 7.38
C LEU A 405 -5.96 7.35 7.10
N HIS A 406 -6.23 8.39 7.88
CA HIS A 406 -7.34 9.29 7.65
C HIS A 406 -6.85 10.69 7.34
N PHE A 407 -7.66 11.43 6.58
CA PHE A 407 -7.55 12.87 6.37
C PHE A 407 -8.85 13.51 6.84
N TRP A 408 -8.76 14.40 7.82
CA TRP A 408 -9.89 15.10 8.43
C TRP A 408 -9.83 16.58 8.11
N ILE A 409 -10.98 17.24 8.12
CA ILE A 409 -11.08 18.71 8.07
C ILE A 409 -12.23 19.18 8.95
N ASP A 410 -11.99 20.25 9.71
CA ASP A 410 -13.03 20.97 10.43
C ASP A 410 -14.11 21.50 9.46
N ARG A 411 -15.37 21.55 9.93
CA ARG A 411 -16.51 21.94 9.08
C ARG A 411 -16.47 23.40 8.67
N ASP A 412 -16.08 24.31 9.57
CA ASP A 412 -15.97 25.73 9.26
C ASP A 412 -14.85 25.97 8.24
N ALA A 413 -13.73 25.25 8.37
CA ALA A 413 -12.66 25.29 7.38
C ALA A 413 -13.10 24.75 6.01
N LEU A 414 -13.88 23.67 5.97
CA LEU A 414 -14.45 23.13 4.73
C LEU A 414 -15.42 24.11 4.06
N ASP A 415 -16.29 24.77 4.83
CA ASP A 415 -17.22 25.78 4.33
C ASP A 415 -16.48 26.97 3.71
N GLN A 416 -15.34 27.35 4.31
CA GLN A 416 -14.42 28.37 3.80
C GLN A 416 -13.51 27.87 2.67
N ARG A 417 -13.52 26.56 2.40
CA ARG A 417 -12.61 25.86 1.46
C ARG A 417 -11.13 26.01 1.81
N ASP A 418 -10.82 26.17 3.09
CA ASP A 418 -9.46 26.24 3.60
C ASP A 418 -8.90 24.83 3.88
N PHE A 419 -8.60 24.10 2.80
CA PHE A 419 -8.02 22.76 2.89
C PHE A 419 -6.62 22.71 3.52
N SER A 420 -5.98 23.87 3.75
CA SER A 420 -4.72 23.93 4.50
C SER A 420 -4.87 23.54 5.97
N LYS A 421 -6.10 23.52 6.49
CA LYS A 421 -6.46 23.08 7.85
C LYS A 421 -6.68 21.57 7.97
N ALA A 422 -6.60 20.83 6.87
CA ALA A 422 -6.73 19.38 6.94
C ALA A 422 -5.60 18.77 7.79
N VAL A 423 -5.96 17.76 8.57
CA VAL A 423 -5.05 16.99 9.42
C VAL A 423 -5.11 15.52 9.02
N ALA A 424 -4.09 14.74 9.39
CA ALA A 424 -4.07 13.31 9.17
C ALA A 424 -3.81 12.55 10.47
N THR A 425 -4.41 11.38 10.58
CA THR A 425 -4.16 10.40 11.64
C THR A 425 -3.74 9.08 11.01
N TYR A 426 -2.81 8.39 11.65
CA TYR A 426 -2.40 7.04 11.29
C TYR A 426 -2.51 6.16 12.53
N GLU A 427 -3.33 5.13 12.47
CA GLU A 427 -3.53 4.17 13.56
C GLU A 427 -3.19 2.77 13.08
N CYS A 428 -2.66 1.92 13.96
CA CYS A 428 -2.41 0.50 13.70
C CYS A 428 -2.71 -0.33 14.96
N ASP A 429 -3.09 -1.59 14.75
CA ASP A 429 -3.42 -2.57 15.81
C ASP A 429 -2.20 -3.04 16.63
#